data_AF-A0A515ETD0-F1
#
_entry.id   AF-A0A515ETD0-F1
#
_cell.length_a   1.000
_cell.length_b   1.000
_cell.length_c   1.000
_cell.angle_alpha   90.00
_cell.angle_beta   90.00
_cell.angle_gamma   90.00
#
_symmetry.space_group_name_H-M   'P 1'
#
loop_
_entity.id
_entity.type
_entity.pdbx_description
1 polymer ?
#
loop_
_entity_poly.entity_id
_entity_poly.type
_entity_poly.pdbx_seq_one_letter_code
_entity_poly.pdbx_strand_id
1 'polypeptide(L)'
;MFTLPRMLLCLVLTLALIGLSMLLQAYMPGTLVAVTAYKAHLMSLGGWGGYWLDRALFPYDRPHTYLLEAGTAATCEVEQPELIEGVFVGAGNFGASMMRRAIVVAACLICVGLGA
;
A
#
# COMPACT_ATOMS: atom_id res chain seq x y z
N MET A 1 11.16 12.75 -20.10
CA MET A 1 9.92 11.95 -19.94
C MET A 1 9.39 12.21 -18.54
N PHE A 2 8.22 12.82 -18.39
CA PHE A 2 7.64 13.09 -17.06
C PHE A 2 7.19 11.76 -16.44
N THR A 3 7.93 11.24 -15.46
CA THR A 3 7.48 10.09 -14.67
C THR A 3 6.44 10.57 -13.67
N LEU A 4 5.17 10.26 -13.94
CA LEU A 4 4.11 10.54 -12.99
C LEU A 4 4.38 9.77 -11.68
N PRO A 5 4.24 10.40 -10.50
CA PRO A 5 4.39 9.70 -9.24
C PRO A 5 3.38 8.56 -9.20
N ARG A 6 3.81 7.32 -8.93
CA ARG A 6 2.92 6.13 -8.89
C ARG A 6 1.70 6.31 -8.00
N MET A 7 1.86 7.13 -6.97
CA MET A 7 0.83 7.45 -6.00
C MET A 7 -0.18 8.48 -6.55
N LEU A 8 0.21 9.39 -7.43
CA LEU A 8 -0.70 10.41 -7.96
C LEU A 8 -1.95 9.79 -8.62
N LEU A 9 -1.80 8.63 -9.26
CA LEU A 9 -2.93 7.87 -9.83
C LEU A 9 -3.99 7.49 -8.79
N CYS A 10 -3.59 6.92 -7.65
CA CYS A 10 -4.52 6.51 -6.60
C CYS A 10 -5.18 7.72 -5.91
N LEU A 11 -4.46 8.84 -5.79
CA LEU A 11 -5.04 10.09 -5.29
C LEU A 11 -6.11 10.62 -6.25
N VAL A 12 -5.81 10.70 -7.55
CA VAL A 12 -6.75 11.16 -8.57
C VAL A 12 -7.97 10.24 -8.63
N LEU A 13 -7.78 8.92 -8.56
CA LEU A 13 -8.87 7.95 -8.53
C LEU A 13 -9.77 8.15 -7.30
N THR A 14 -9.18 8.39 -6.14
CA THR A 14 -9.91 8.64 -4.89
C THR A 14 -10.73 9.93 -5.00
N LEU A 15 -10.14 11.02 -5.48
CA LEU A 15 -10.85 12.29 -5.69
C LEU A 15 -11.96 12.17 -6.73
N ALA A 16 -11.73 11.43 -7.81
CA ALA A 16 -12.74 11.17 -8.83
C ALA A 16 -13.93 10.39 -8.27
N LEU A 17 -13.69 9.37 -7.43
CA LEU A 17 -14.74 8.61 -6.75
C LEU A 17 -15.54 9.47 -5.76
N ILE A 18 -14.88 10.37 -5.03
CA ILE A 18 -15.56 11.32 -4.13
C ILE A 18 -16.43 12.29 -4.94
N GLY A 19 -15.90 12.86 -6.02
CA GLY A 19 -16.68 13.76 -6.88
C GLY A 19 -17.87 13.06 -7.52
N LEU A 20 -17.68 11.82 -7.98
CA LEU A 20 -18.74 10.99 -8.54
C LEU A 20 -19.79 10.62 -7.47
N SER A 21 -19.39 10.26 -6.25
CA SER A 21 -20.35 9.95 -5.18
C SER A 21 -21.19 11.18 -4.81
N MET A 22 -20.58 12.35 -4.68
CA MET A 22 -21.28 13.61 -4.41
C MET A 22 -22.28 13.96 -5.51
N LEU A 23 -21.87 13.80 -6.77
CA LEU A 23 -22.72 14.07 -7.93
C LEU A 23 -23.92 13.12 -7.96
N LEU A 24 -23.70 11.82 -7.76
CA LEU A 24 -24.78 10.84 -7.69
C LEU A 24 -25.73 11.10 -6.53
N GLN A 25 -25.22 11.50 -5.36
CA GLN A 25 -26.04 11.86 -4.20
C GLN A 25 -26.92 13.08 -4.49
N ALA A 26 -26.41 14.07 -5.24
CA ALA A 26 -27.14 15.29 -5.57
C ALA A 26 -28.26 15.08 -6.60
N TYR A 27 -28.02 14.27 -7.64
CA TYR A 27 -29.00 14.04 -8.71
C TYR A 27 -29.95 12.86 -8.43
N MET A 28 -29.48 11.82 -7.75
CA MET A 28 -30.22 10.57 -7.53
C MET A 28 -30.01 10.02 -6.11
N PRO A 29 -30.54 10.73 -5.09
CA PRO A 29 -30.37 10.34 -3.70
C PRO A 29 -31.00 8.96 -3.43
N GLY A 30 -30.31 8.13 -2.64
CA GLY A 30 -30.82 6.83 -2.20
C GLY A 30 -30.74 5.70 -3.22
N THR A 31 -30.17 5.93 -4.41
CA THR A 31 -29.93 4.86 -5.37
C THR A 31 -28.78 3.94 -4.92
N LEU A 32 -28.86 2.67 -5.28
CA LEU A 32 -27.82 1.68 -4.97
C LEU A 32 -26.46 2.10 -5.54
N VAL A 33 -26.45 2.77 -6.70
CA VAL A 33 -25.24 3.29 -7.36
C VAL A 33 -24.57 4.41 -6.54
N ALA A 34 -25.36 5.31 -5.95
CA ALA A 34 -24.82 6.37 -5.10
C ALA A 34 -24.13 5.78 -3.84
N VAL A 35 -24.78 4.79 -3.21
CA VAL A 35 -24.24 4.13 -2.01
C VAL A 35 -23.00 3.29 -2.33
N THR A 36 -22.97 2.58 -3.45
CA THR A 36 -21.79 1.79 -3.84
C THR A 36 -20.62 2.70 -4.21
N ALA A 37 -20.86 3.82 -4.89
CA ALA A 37 -19.83 4.83 -5.18
C ALA A 37 -19.26 5.45 -3.90
N TYR A 38 -20.11 5.74 -2.92
CA TYR A 38 -19.70 6.19 -1.59
C TYR A 38 -18.76 5.18 -0.92
N LYS A 39 -19.16 3.91 -0.87
CA LYS A 39 -18.33 2.84 -0.30
C LYS A 39 -17.03 2.62 -1.08
N ALA A 40 -17.06 2.75 -2.41
CA ALA A 40 -15.88 2.61 -3.25
C ALA A 40 -14.83 3.70 -2.96
N HIS A 41 -15.25 4.97 -2.79
CA HIS A 41 -14.29 6.03 -2.47
C HIS A 41 -13.65 5.80 -1.09
N LEU A 42 -14.42 5.29 -0.13
CA LEU A 42 -13.95 4.97 1.20
C LEU A 42 -12.90 3.84 1.17
N MET A 43 -13.14 2.78 0.39
CA MET A 43 -12.15 1.71 0.19
C MET A 43 -10.86 2.24 -0.47
N SER A 44 -10.97 3.12 -1.46
CA SER A 44 -9.80 3.76 -2.08
C SER A 44 -9.02 4.63 -1.08
N LEU A 45 -9.73 5.42 -0.27
CA LEU A 45 -9.15 6.25 0.79
C LEU A 45 -8.40 5.42 1.83
N GLY A 46 -8.99 4.30 2.29
CA GLY A 46 -8.37 3.40 3.26
C GLY A 46 -7.10 2.74 2.72
N GLY A 47 -7.11 2.28 1.47
CA GLY A 47 -5.92 1.70 0.83
C GLY A 47 -4.80 2.74 0.66
N TRP A 48 -5.14 3.93 0.19
CA TRP A 48 -4.21 5.05 0.06
C TRP A 48 -3.63 5.49 1.41
N GLY A 49 -4.49 5.71 2.40
CA GLY A 49 -4.12 6.13 3.75
C GLY A 49 -3.24 5.09 4.43
N GLY A 50 -3.59 3.80 4.33
CA GLY A 50 -2.80 2.71 4.90
C GLY A 50 -1.39 2.64 4.33
N TYR A 51 -1.21 2.91 3.04
CA TYR A 51 0.11 2.98 2.42
C TYR A 51 0.96 4.15 2.96
N TRP A 52 0.36 5.32 3.15
CA TRP A 52 1.04 6.46 3.75
C TRP A 52 1.39 6.22 5.21
N LEU A 53 0.48 5.57 5.95
CA LEU A 53 0.69 5.22 7.36
C LEU A 53 1.85 4.24 7.54
N ASP A 54 1.94 3.19 6.70
CA ASP A 54 3.10 2.28 6.71
C ASP A 54 4.42 3.02 6.52
N ARG A 55 4.47 3.95 5.55
CA ARG A 55 5.67 4.75 5.28
C ARG A 55 6.03 5.72 6.40
N ALA A 56 5.04 6.27 7.09
CA ALA A 56 5.25 7.20 8.20
C ALA A 56 5.76 6.48 9.46
N LEU A 57 5.22 5.29 9.74
CA LEU A 57 5.64 4.47 10.88
C LEU A 57 7.01 3.84 10.68
N PHE A 58 7.36 3.44 9.44
CA PHE A 58 8.57 2.69 9.13
C PHE A 58 9.38 3.32 7.98
N PRO A 59 10.05 4.47 8.20
CA PRO A 59 10.75 5.20 7.14
C PRO A 59 11.90 4.40 6.50
N TYR A 60 12.64 3.63 7.31
CA TYR A 60 13.86 2.92 6.89
C TYR A 60 13.63 1.43 6.57
N ASP A 61 12.49 0.87 6.94
CA ASP A 61 12.25 -0.58 6.92
C ASP A 61 11.46 -1.02 5.67
N ARG A 62 11.89 -0.53 4.50
CA ARG A 62 11.14 -0.73 3.25
C ARG A 62 11.57 -2.03 2.57
N PRO A 63 10.65 -2.93 2.19
CA PRO A 63 10.96 -4.27 1.67
C PRO A 63 11.97 -4.31 0.51
N HIS A 64 12.01 -3.29 -0.35
CA HIS A 64 12.99 -3.23 -1.43
C HIS A 64 14.46 -3.16 -0.96
N THR A 65 14.74 -2.76 0.29
CA THR A 65 16.11 -2.69 0.82
C THR A 65 16.67 -4.08 1.07
N TYR A 66 15.86 -5.02 1.58
CA TYR A 66 16.31 -6.39 1.82
C TYR A 66 16.61 -7.15 0.52
N LEU A 67 15.94 -6.82 -0.59
CA LEU A 67 16.25 -7.38 -1.90
C LEU A 67 17.56 -6.83 -2.47
N LEU A 68 17.86 -5.54 -2.22
CA LEU A 68 19.14 -4.93 -2.59
C LEU A 68 20.29 -5.55 -1.80
N GLU A 69 20.14 -5.72 -0.49
CA GLU A 69 21.15 -6.36 0.37
C GLU A 69 21.43 -7.80 -0.08
N ALA A 70 20.38 -8.59 -0.37
CA ALA A 70 20.53 -9.94 -0.90
C ALA A 70 21.21 -9.97 -2.29
N GLY A 71 20.87 -9.01 -3.17
CA GLY A 71 21.49 -8.89 -4.49
C GLY A 71 22.96 -8.47 -4.44
N THR A 72 23.32 -7.54 -3.55
CA THR A 72 24.72 -7.13 -3.33
C THR A 72 25.56 -8.25 -2.70
N ALA A 73 24.96 -9.03 -1.79
CA ALA A 73 25.59 -10.21 -1.23
C ALA A 73 25.88 -11.26 -2.33
N ALA A 74 24.98 -11.44 -3.28
CA ALA A 74 25.16 -12.38 -4.40
C ALA A 74 26.25 -11.96 -5.41
N THR A 75 26.54 -10.66 -5.56
CA THR A 75 27.59 -10.16 -6.47
C THR A 75 29.00 -10.23 -5.88
N CYS A 76 29.11 -10.31 -4.55
CA CYS A 76 30.38 -10.58 -3.89
C CYS A 76 30.59 -12.10 -3.89
N GLU A 77 31.42 -12.62 -4.79
CA GLU A 77 31.87 -14.02 -4.77
C GLU A 77 32.67 -14.30 -3.48
N VAL A 78 31.97 -14.51 -2.37
CA VAL A 78 32.54 -15.01 -1.13
C VAL A 78 31.94 -16.39 -0.92
N GLU A 79 32.69 -17.43 -1.28
CA GLU A 79 32.40 -18.83 -0.94
C GLU A 79 32.50 -19.01 0.58
N GLN A 80 31.51 -18.54 1.33
CA GLN A 80 31.40 -18.80 2.77
C GLN A 80 29.95 -19.13 3.16
N PRO A 81 29.75 -20.08 4.09
CA PRO A 81 28.44 -20.50 4.57
C PRO A 81 27.61 -19.36 5.20
N GLU A 82 28.25 -18.27 5.60
CA GLU A 82 27.62 -17.05 6.15
C GLU A 82 26.76 -16.30 5.11
N LEU A 83 27.04 -16.45 3.81
CA LEU A 83 26.27 -15.83 2.73
C LEU A 83 24.87 -16.45 2.59
N ILE A 84 24.77 -17.78 2.81
CA ILE A 84 23.50 -18.51 2.76
C ILE A 84 22.61 -18.07 3.93
N GLU A 85 23.20 -17.87 5.11
CA GLU A 85 22.50 -17.35 6.29
C GLU A 85 22.04 -15.90 6.07
N GLY A 86 22.88 -15.03 5.50
CA GLY A 86 22.52 -13.65 5.16
C GLY A 86 21.38 -13.54 4.15
N VAL A 87 21.34 -14.40 3.13
CA VAL A 87 20.23 -14.46 2.16
C VAL A 87 18.93 -14.95 2.81
N PHE A 88 18.98 -15.95 3.68
CA PHE A 88 17.81 -16.48 4.37
C PHE A 88 17.22 -15.47 5.37
N VAL A 89 18.09 -14.75 6.09
CA VAL A 89 17.71 -13.65 7.00
C VAL A 89 17.09 -12.48 6.21
N GLY A 90 17.67 -12.10 5.07
CA GLY A 90 17.11 -11.08 4.18
C GLY A 90 15.74 -11.46 3.62
N ALA A 91 15.54 -12.72 3.23
CA ALA A 91 14.24 -13.24 2.78
C ALA A 91 13.19 -13.24 3.91
N GLY A 92 13.59 -13.58 5.14
CA GLY A 92 12.72 -13.50 6.33
C GLY A 92 12.24 -12.09 6.61
N ASN A 93 13.16 -11.11 6.59
CA ASN A 93 12.86 -9.70 6.83
C ASN A 93 12.00 -9.09 5.71
N PHE A 94 12.24 -9.51 4.46
CA PHE A 94 11.37 -9.16 3.33
C PHE A 94 9.93 -9.64 3.53
N GLY A 95 9.74 -10.91 3.93
CA GLY A 95 8.42 -11.46 4.21
C GLY A 95 7.72 -10.73 5.37
N ALA A 96 8.44 -10.48 6.47
CA ALA A 96 7.92 -9.80 7.64
C ALA A 96 7.47 -8.36 7.33
N SER A 97 8.26 -7.61 6.55
CA SER A 97 7.92 -6.24 6.16
C SER A 97 6.72 -6.17 5.20
N MET A 98 6.56 -7.15 4.31
CA MET A 98 5.37 -7.26 3.45
C MET A 98 4.11 -7.63 4.25
N MET A 99 4.24 -8.53 5.23
CA MET A 99 3.13 -8.91 6.11
C MET A 99 2.66 -7.71 6.94
N ARG A 100 3.60 -6.93 7.49
CA ARG A 100 3.27 -5.69 8.22
C ARG A 100 2.50 -4.71 7.35
N ARG A 101 2.96 -4.46 6.13
CA ARG A 101 2.25 -3.61 5.15
C ARG A 101 0.84 -4.08 4.89
N ALA A 102 0.66 -5.38 4.69
CA ALA A 102 -0.66 -5.97 4.47
C ALA A 102 -1.58 -5.74 5.68
N ILE A 103 -1.08 -5.96 6.91
CA ILE A 103 -1.85 -5.77 8.14
C ILE A 103 -2.24 -4.30 8.34
N VAL A 104 -1.32 -3.36 8.14
CA VAL A 104 -1.59 -1.91 8.28
C VAL A 104 -2.65 -1.46 7.27
N VAL A 105 -2.55 -1.90 6.01
CA VAL A 105 -3.54 -1.57 4.97
C VAL A 105 -4.89 -2.23 5.27
N ALA A 106 -4.90 -3.50 5.71
CA ALA A 106 -6.13 -4.19 6.10
C ALA A 106 -6.83 -3.51 7.29
N ALA A 107 -6.08 -3.14 8.33
CA ALA A 107 -6.63 -2.42 9.49
C ALA A 107 -7.24 -1.07 9.08
N CYS A 108 -6.60 -0.35 8.16
CA CYS A 108 -7.12 0.92 7.65
C CYS A 108 -8.43 0.72 6.84
N LEU A 109 -8.49 -0.32 5.99
CA LEU A 109 -9.72 -0.66 5.26
C LEU A 109 -10.86 -1.10 6.19
N ILE A 110 -10.57 -1.88 7.23
CA ILE A 110 -11.55 -2.31 8.23
C ILE A 110 -12.07 -1.09 9.01
N CYS A 111 -11.17 -0.19 9.44
CA CYS A 111 -11.54 1.04 10.14
C CYS A 111 -12.50 1.90 9.32
N VAL A 112 -12.17 2.13 8.04
CA VAL A 112 -13.01 2.92 7.14
C VAL A 112 -14.32 2.19 6.82
N GLY A 113 -14.29 0.87 6.66
CA GLY A 113 -15.48 0.05 6.42
C GLY A 113 -16.45 -0.02 7.59
N LEU A 114 -15.96 0.08 8.84
CA LEU A 114 -16.77 0.14 10.06
C LEU A 114 -17.32 1.54 10.35
N GLY A 115 -16.61 2.59 9.92
CA GLY A 115 -17.07 3.98 10.08
C GLY A 115 -18.12 4.43 9.06
N ALA A 116 -18.57 3.54 8.17
CA ALA A 116 -19.43 3.82 7.02
C ALA A 116 -20.83 3.22 7.19
#